data_AF-A0A1E3UFX4-F1
#
_entry.id   AF-A0A1E3UFX4-F1
#
_cell.length_a   1.000
_cell.length_b   1.000
_cell.length_c   1.000
_cell.angle_alpha   90.00
_cell.angle_beta   90.00
_cell.angle_gamma   90.00
#
_symmetry.space_group_name_H-M   'P 1'
#
loop_
_entity.id
_entity.type
_entity.pdbx_description
1 polymer ?
#
loop_
_entity_poly.entity_id
_entity_poly.type
_entity_poly.pdbx_seq_one_letter_code
_entity_poly.pdbx_strand_id
1 'polypeptide(L)'
;MDIKQQIKKFDEENKPFYMMDHEDGVYSLCLPLSFLSEEYRDFGQEAFNQYTIRAGESVTDGRFYTHGDGHEWKYVFEKAFEGEENLKKISFDCEAGGFFCYSSDFDVLAEYGRRFREMCMNEQEFTELVCSALSEDRQSVEEEISMEGMTPFFYAVAELARNKGFKMKGMQGGALTLTLKGEFAVVVDESGAISYHPYDEVFDIMDEVSELRKSIPPEDTGQGMRMNM
;
A
#
# COMPACT_ATOMS: atom_id res chain seq x y z
N MET A 1 -12.17 8.27 -37.79
CA MET A 1 -11.86 9.61 -37.26
C MET A 1 -10.35 9.65 -37.09
N ASP A 2 -9.69 10.77 -37.40
CA ASP A 2 -8.24 10.85 -37.21
C ASP A 2 -7.90 10.74 -35.71
N ILE A 3 -6.81 10.04 -35.35
CA ILE A 3 -6.47 9.75 -33.94
C ILE A 3 -6.31 11.04 -33.13
N LYS A 4 -5.73 12.08 -33.75
CA LYS A 4 -5.59 13.41 -33.12
C LYS A 4 -6.94 14.05 -32.81
N GLN A 5 -7.94 13.83 -33.66
CA GLN A 5 -9.29 14.31 -33.40
C GLN A 5 -9.96 13.52 -32.27
N GLN A 6 -9.72 12.21 -32.19
CA GLN A 6 -10.25 11.37 -31.11
C GLN A 6 -9.65 11.77 -29.75
N ILE A 7 -8.33 11.95 -29.69
CA ILE A 7 -7.62 12.44 -28.50
C ILE A 7 -8.17 13.81 -28.07
N LYS A 8 -8.23 14.78 -28.99
CA LYS A 8 -8.75 16.11 -28.68
C LYS A 8 -10.16 16.06 -28.10
N LYS A 9 -11.04 15.24 -28.69
CA LYS A 9 -12.40 15.07 -28.19
C LYS A 9 -12.40 14.44 -26.79
N PHE A 10 -11.61 13.40 -26.58
CA PHE A 10 -11.48 12.76 -25.27
C PHE A 10 -11.02 13.78 -24.21
N ASP A 11 -9.96 14.54 -24.48
CA ASP A 11 -9.39 15.52 -23.55
C ASP A 11 -10.38 16.65 -23.22
N GLU A 12 -11.16 17.11 -24.20
CA GLU A 12 -12.19 18.15 -23.99
C GLU A 12 -13.32 17.65 -23.08
N GLU A 13 -13.71 16.38 -23.20
CA GLU A 13 -14.83 15.78 -22.46
C GLU A 13 -14.42 15.23 -21.09
N ASN A 14 -13.15 14.86 -20.89
CA ASN A 14 -12.72 14.00 -19.77
C ASN A 14 -11.67 14.60 -18.83
N LYS A 15 -11.43 15.91 -18.89
CA LYS A 15 -10.58 16.59 -17.91
C LYS A 15 -10.93 16.19 -16.46
N PRO A 16 -9.93 16.03 -15.58
CA PRO A 16 -8.51 16.32 -15.80
C PRO A 16 -7.71 15.21 -16.52
N PHE A 17 -8.33 14.09 -16.87
CA PHE A 17 -7.64 13.07 -17.66
C PHE A 17 -7.38 13.57 -19.08
N TYR A 18 -6.25 13.17 -19.64
CA TYR A 18 -5.94 13.39 -21.05
C TYR A 18 -5.24 12.17 -21.66
N MET A 19 -5.29 12.08 -22.99
CA MET A 19 -4.65 11.03 -23.75
C MET A 19 -3.39 11.55 -24.46
N MET A 20 -2.33 10.75 -24.46
CA MET A 20 -1.12 11.02 -25.23
C MET A 20 -0.85 9.90 -26.23
N ASP A 21 -0.52 10.26 -27.47
CA ASP A 21 -0.01 9.36 -28.50
C ASP A 21 1.52 9.42 -28.48
N HIS A 22 2.17 8.27 -28.29
CA HIS A 22 3.63 8.18 -28.24
C HIS A 22 4.28 8.01 -29.62
N GLU A 23 3.49 8.02 -30.70
CA GLU A 23 3.90 7.85 -32.11
C GLU A 23 4.56 6.50 -32.44
N ASP A 24 4.56 5.55 -31.49
CA ASP A 24 5.06 4.18 -31.62
C ASP A 24 3.94 3.13 -31.63
N GLY A 25 2.68 3.58 -31.66
CA GLY A 25 1.49 2.73 -31.58
C GLY A 25 1.01 2.46 -30.16
N VAL A 26 1.63 3.08 -29.14
CA VAL A 26 1.17 3.06 -27.75
C VAL A 26 0.56 4.41 -27.38
N TYR A 27 -0.52 4.36 -26.61
CA TYR A 27 -1.18 5.53 -26.04
C TYR A 27 -1.09 5.47 -24.52
N SER A 28 -1.12 6.64 -23.87
CA SER A 28 -1.25 6.72 -22.42
C SER A 28 -2.44 7.57 -21.99
N LEU A 29 -3.16 7.06 -21.00
CA LEU A 29 -4.12 7.82 -20.21
C LEU A 29 -3.38 8.43 -19.01
N CYS A 30 -3.42 9.75 -18.91
CA CYS A 30 -2.63 10.51 -17.95
C CYS A 30 -3.51 11.28 -16.96
N LEU A 31 -3.11 11.26 -15.69
CA LEU A 31 -3.58 12.14 -14.63
C LEU A 31 -2.37 12.65 -13.81
N PRO A 32 -1.80 13.82 -14.16
CA PRO A 32 -0.61 14.35 -13.50
C PRO A 32 -0.98 15.14 -12.24
N LEU A 33 -1.23 14.42 -11.14
CA LEU A 33 -1.69 14.96 -9.85
C LEU A 33 -0.90 16.19 -9.39
N SER A 34 0.43 16.18 -9.53
CA SER A 34 1.31 17.30 -9.12
C SER A 34 1.22 18.54 -10.02
N PHE A 35 0.61 18.44 -11.20
CA PHE A 35 0.58 19.50 -12.21
C PHE A 35 -0.84 19.86 -12.67
N LEU A 36 -1.87 19.48 -11.90
CA LEU A 36 -3.25 19.83 -12.19
C LEU A 36 -3.46 21.35 -12.13
N SER A 37 -4.34 21.85 -13.01
CA SER A 37 -4.78 23.25 -12.97
C SER A 37 -5.56 23.53 -11.67
N GLU A 38 -5.69 24.81 -11.32
CA GLU A 38 -6.34 25.21 -10.06
C GLU A 38 -7.78 24.67 -9.91
N GLU A 39 -8.52 24.55 -11.01
CA GLU A 39 -9.88 23.99 -11.02
C GLU A 39 -9.94 22.48 -10.67
N TYR A 40 -8.83 21.75 -10.84
CA TYR A 40 -8.71 20.32 -10.59
C TYR A 40 -7.70 19.98 -9.49
N ARG A 41 -7.19 20.97 -8.75
CA ARG A 41 -6.09 20.78 -7.79
C ARG A 41 -6.33 19.62 -6.81
N ASP A 42 -7.57 19.49 -6.33
CA ASP A 42 -7.97 18.46 -5.37
C ASP A 42 -8.89 17.40 -6.00
N PHE A 43 -8.79 17.19 -7.32
CA PHE A 43 -9.64 16.23 -8.04
C PHE A 43 -9.52 14.82 -7.45
N GLY A 44 -10.63 14.28 -6.94
CA GLY A 44 -10.70 12.96 -6.31
C GLY A 44 -10.04 12.86 -4.93
N GLN A 45 -9.28 13.87 -4.49
CA GLN A 45 -8.48 13.83 -3.26
C GLN A 45 -9.33 13.61 -2.00
N GLU A 46 -10.56 14.13 -1.97
CA GLU A 46 -11.43 13.99 -0.80
C GLU A 46 -11.76 12.52 -0.50
N ALA A 47 -11.91 11.66 -1.51
CA ALA A 47 -12.15 10.24 -1.31
C ALA A 47 -10.99 9.56 -0.57
N PHE A 48 -9.74 9.91 -0.94
CA PHE A 48 -8.54 9.44 -0.24
C PHE A 48 -8.46 10.01 1.17
N ASN A 49 -8.79 11.29 1.37
CA ASN A 49 -8.83 11.90 2.70
C ASN A 49 -9.82 11.18 3.63
N GLN A 50 -11.01 10.83 3.12
CA GLN A 50 -12.02 10.08 3.87
C GLN A 50 -11.51 8.69 4.25
N TYR A 51 -10.81 8.00 3.34
CA TYR A 51 -10.13 6.75 3.67
C TYR A 51 -9.11 6.94 4.81
N THR A 52 -8.25 7.96 4.73
CA THR A 52 -7.27 8.27 5.78
C THR A 52 -7.92 8.49 7.15
N ILE A 53 -9.01 9.26 7.18
CA ILE A 53 -9.79 9.52 8.41
C ILE A 53 -10.36 8.21 8.97
N ARG A 54 -10.93 7.34 8.12
CA ARG A 54 -11.47 6.03 8.53
C ARG A 54 -10.37 5.10 9.04
N ALA A 55 -9.17 5.20 8.49
CA ALA A 55 -7.99 4.45 8.95
C ALA A 55 -7.39 4.97 10.26
N GLY A 56 -7.85 6.13 10.76
CA GLY A 56 -7.33 6.76 11.98
C GLY A 56 -5.99 7.48 11.77
N GLU A 57 -5.68 7.85 10.53
CA GLU A 57 -4.43 8.51 10.15
C GLU A 57 -4.63 10.02 9.94
N SER A 58 -3.52 10.76 9.90
CA SER A 58 -3.56 12.18 9.57
C SER A 58 -3.67 12.36 8.07
N VAL A 59 -4.60 13.20 7.60
CA VAL A 59 -4.83 13.49 6.17
C VAL A 59 -3.58 14.00 5.46
N THR A 60 -2.71 14.71 6.19
CA THR A 60 -1.41 15.17 5.68
C THR A 60 -0.28 14.83 6.64
N ASP A 61 0.93 14.71 6.10
CA ASP A 61 2.18 14.57 6.87
C ASP A 61 2.77 15.96 7.28
N GLY A 62 2.00 17.02 7.08
CA GLY A 62 2.40 18.42 7.26
C GLY A 62 2.96 19.10 6.00
N ARG A 63 3.22 18.35 4.91
CA ARG A 63 3.66 18.90 3.61
C ARG A 63 2.87 18.35 2.43
N PHE A 64 2.50 17.08 2.47
CA PHE A 64 1.80 16.36 1.41
C PHE A 64 0.59 15.62 1.97
N TYR A 65 -0.34 15.25 1.08
CA TYR A 65 -1.40 14.31 1.43
C TYR A 65 -0.78 12.95 1.72
N THR A 66 -1.28 12.29 2.77
CA THR A 66 -0.82 10.95 3.19
C THR A 66 -1.23 9.88 2.18
N HIS A 67 -2.35 10.08 1.50
CA HIS A 67 -2.95 9.17 0.52
C HIS A 67 -3.40 9.94 -0.72
N GLY A 68 -3.56 9.24 -1.85
CA GLY A 68 -3.94 9.79 -3.14
C GLY A 68 -2.78 9.91 -4.13
N ASP A 69 -1.70 9.16 -3.94
CA ASP A 69 -0.60 9.11 -4.90
C ASP A 69 -0.93 8.26 -6.14
N GLY A 70 -0.10 8.35 -7.19
CA GLY A 70 -0.38 7.64 -8.44
C GLY A 70 -0.47 6.11 -8.30
N HIS A 71 0.23 5.50 -7.35
CA HIS A 71 0.15 4.06 -7.11
C HIS A 71 -1.20 3.69 -6.47
N GLU A 72 -1.70 4.50 -5.55
CA GLU A 72 -3.02 4.28 -4.97
C GLU A 72 -4.13 4.51 -5.99
N TRP A 73 -3.99 5.52 -6.85
CA TRP A 73 -4.88 5.71 -8.01
C TRP A 73 -4.89 4.49 -8.94
N LYS A 74 -3.73 3.84 -9.15
CA LYS A 74 -3.66 2.57 -9.90
C LYS A 74 -4.50 1.49 -9.21
N TYR A 75 -4.35 1.27 -7.90
CA TYR A 75 -5.12 0.25 -7.20
C TYR A 75 -6.63 0.49 -7.29
N VAL A 76 -7.03 1.75 -7.12
CA VAL A 76 -8.44 2.16 -7.26
C VAL A 76 -8.95 1.89 -8.68
N PHE A 77 -8.14 2.17 -9.70
CA PHE A 77 -8.47 1.89 -11.10
C PHE A 77 -8.58 0.38 -11.38
N GLU A 78 -7.61 -0.41 -10.93
CA GLU A 78 -7.63 -1.88 -11.09
C GLU A 78 -8.86 -2.48 -10.39
N LYS A 79 -9.20 -1.98 -9.20
CA LYS A 79 -10.38 -2.39 -8.47
C LYS A 79 -11.69 -2.01 -9.19
N ALA A 80 -11.75 -0.82 -9.78
CA ALA A 80 -12.93 -0.34 -10.50
C ALA A 80 -13.34 -1.24 -11.67
N PHE A 81 -12.36 -1.89 -12.30
CA PHE A 81 -12.53 -2.73 -13.48
C PHE A 81 -12.15 -4.19 -13.22
N GLU A 82 -12.17 -4.60 -11.95
CA GLU A 82 -11.83 -5.96 -11.55
C GLU A 82 -12.70 -6.99 -12.30
N GLY A 83 -12.05 -7.98 -12.90
CA GLY A 83 -12.70 -9.03 -13.68
C GLY A 83 -12.98 -8.68 -15.15
N GLU A 84 -12.70 -7.46 -15.62
CA GLU A 84 -12.81 -7.13 -17.04
C GLU A 84 -11.58 -7.60 -17.84
N GLU A 85 -11.81 -8.36 -18.92
CA GLU A 85 -10.73 -8.94 -19.74
C GLU A 85 -9.83 -7.89 -20.40
N ASN A 86 -10.38 -6.71 -20.73
CA ASN A 86 -9.62 -5.64 -21.37
C ASN A 86 -8.62 -4.97 -20.41
N LEU A 87 -8.80 -5.09 -19.08
CA LEU A 87 -7.83 -4.58 -18.10
C LEU A 87 -6.44 -5.20 -18.30
N LYS A 88 -6.37 -6.47 -18.74
CA LYS A 88 -5.10 -7.17 -19.03
C LYS A 88 -4.31 -6.57 -20.20
N LYS A 89 -4.93 -5.69 -21.00
CA LYS A 89 -4.28 -4.96 -22.10
C LYS A 89 -3.68 -3.63 -21.65
N ILE A 90 -3.81 -3.29 -20.37
CA ILE A 90 -3.34 -2.04 -19.80
C ILE A 90 -2.12 -2.33 -18.92
N SER A 91 -1.05 -1.59 -19.14
CA SER A 91 0.11 -1.55 -18.24
C SER A 91 0.16 -0.22 -17.49
N PHE A 92 0.80 -0.18 -16.33
CA PHE A 92 0.85 1.01 -15.48
C PHE A 92 2.30 1.43 -15.23
N ASP A 93 2.56 2.73 -15.27
CA ASP A 93 3.83 3.38 -14.89
C ASP A 93 3.52 4.59 -13.98
N CYS A 94 2.73 4.31 -12.94
CA CYS A 94 2.28 5.35 -12.02
C CYS A 94 3.42 5.73 -11.08
N GLU A 95 3.42 6.99 -10.65
CA GLU A 95 4.44 7.57 -9.77
C GLU A 95 3.74 8.40 -8.69
N ALA A 96 4.47 8.77 -7.63
CA ALA A 96 3.89 9.60 -6.57
C ALA A 96 3.20 10.88 -7.11
N GLY A 97 3.72 11.44 -8.20
CA GLY A 97 3.21 12.66 -8.82
C GLY A 97 2.09 12.49 -9.85
N GLY A 98 1.68 11.26 -10.19
CA GLY A 98 0.64 11.06 -11.19
C GLY A 98 0.29 9.60 -11.52
N PHE A 99 -0.94 9.41 -11.98
CA PHE A 99 -1.44 8.15 -12.51
C PHE A 99 -1.25 8.10 -14.03
N PHE A 100 -0.58 7.04 -14.50
CA PHE A 100 -0.29 6.81 -15.91
C PHE A 100 -0.48 5.34 -16.25
N CYS A 101 -1.30 5.09 -17.27
CA CYS A 101 -1.48 3.75 -17.81
C CYS A 101 -1.45 3.75 -19.34
N TYR A 102 -1.08 2.61 -19.93
CA TYR A 102 -0.68 2.48 -21.33
C TYR A 102 -1.38 1.31 -21.99
N SER A 103 -1.69 1.45 -23.27
CA SER A 103 -2.15 0.36 -24.12
C SER A 103 -1.87 0.67 -25.58
N SER A 104 -1.71 -0.37 -26.39
CA SER A 104 -1.72 -0.24 -27.85
C SER A 104 -3.14 -0.09 -28.42
N ASP A 105 -4.17 -0.23 -27.58
CA ASP A 105 -5.59 -0.14 -27.95
C ASP A 105 -6.19 1.17 -27.42
N PHE A 106 -6.26 2.18 -28.28
CA PHE A 106 -6.80 3.51 -27.93
C PHE A 106 -8.25 3.42 -27.43
N ASP A 107 -9.08 2.60 -28.05
CA ASP A 107 -10.50 2.55 -27.72
C ASP A 107 -10.72 1.97 -26.32
N VAL A 108 -9.91 0.98 -25.93
CA VAL A 108 -9.89 0.43 -24.56
C VAL A 108 -9.50 1.51 -23.54
N LEU A 109 -8.40 2.23 -23.75
CA LEU A 109 -7.99 3.30 -22.83
C LEU A 109 -9.01 4.44 -22.76
N ALA A 110 -9.56 4.85 -23.89
CA ALA A 110 -10.55 5.92 -23.95
C ALA A 110 -11.86 5.50 -23.27
N GLU A 111 -12.29 4.25 -23.39
CA GLU A 111 -13.46 3.74 -22.68
C GLU A 111 -13.24 3.72 -21.16
N TYR A 112 -12.12 3.16 -20.71
CA TYR A 112 -11.83 3.04 -19.29
C TYR A 112 -11.62 4.41 -18.66
N GLY A 113 -10.91 5.33 -19.35
CA GLY A 113 -10.73 6.70 -18.89
C GLY A 113 -12.05 7.45 -18.72
N ARG A 114 -13.00 7.32 -19.67
CA ARG A 114 -14.34 7.92 -19.54
C ARG A 114 -15.09 7.37 -18.33
N ARG A 115 -15.20 6.04 -18.23
CA ARG A 115 -15.94 5.37 -17.14
C ARG A 115 -15.33 5.68 -15.78
N PHE A 116 -14.00 5.64 -15.68
CA PHE A 116 -13.32 5.93 -14.43
C PHE A 116 -13.50 7.38 -14.00
N ARG A 117 -13.43 8.33 -14.95
CA ARG A 117 -13.70 9.74 -14.68
C ARG A 117 -15.15 9.98 -14.24
N GLU A 118 -16.12 9.27 -14.82
CA GLU A 118 -17.52 9.31 -14.35
C GLU A 118 -17.65 8.83 -12.90
N MET A 119 -16.98 7.72 -12.54
CA MET A 119 -16.94 7.25 -11.15
C MET A 119 -16.32 8.31 -10.21
N CYS A 120 -15.19 8.90 -10.59
CA CYS A 120 -14.52 9.95 -9.80
C CYS A 120 -15.42 11.17 -9.52
N MET A 121 -16.35 11.48 -10.42
CA MET A 121 -17.29 12.60 -10.27
C MET A 121 -18.46 12.29 -9.34
N ASN A 122 -18.67 11.02 -8.99
CA ASN A 122 -19.64 10.62 -7.97
C ASN A 122 -18.91 10.42 -6.63
N GLU A 123 -18.82 11.50 -5.84
CA GLU A 123 -18.03 11.54 -4.61
C GLU A 123 -18.31 10.38 -3.66
N GLN A 124 -19.58 9.99 -3.48
CA GLN A 124 -19.96 8.91 -2.58
C GLN A 124 -19.51 7.54 -3.13
N GLU A 125 -19.81 7.24 -4.39
CA GLU A 125 -19.41 5.97 -5.01
C GLU A 125 -17.88 5.85 -5.11
N PHE A 126 -17.20 6.94 -5.46
CA PHE A 126 -15.75 6.98 -5.53
C PHE A 126 -15.10 6.79 -4.16
N THR A 127 -15.63 7.41 -3.11
CA THR A 127 -15.12 7.24 -1.74
C THR A 127 -15.22 5.79 -1.28
N GLU A 128 -16.34 5.12 -1.53
CA GLU A 128 -16.48 3.71 -1.16
C GLU A 128 -15.57 2.80 -1.99
N LEU A 129 -15.39 3.08 -3.29
CA LEU A 129 -14.43 2.37 -4.13
C LEU A 129 -12.99 2.54 -3.61
N VAL A 130 -12.57 3.76 -3.28
CA VAL A 130 -11.24 4.05 -2.72
C VAL A 130 -11.06 3.31 -1.39
N CYS A 131 -12.05 3.38 -0.50
CA CYS A 131 -11.97 2.66 0.77
C CYS A 131 -11.86 1.15 0.59
N SER A 132 -12.60 0.56 -0.35
CA SER A 132 -12.52 -0.87 -0.64
C SER A 132 -11.16 -1.25 -1.21
N ALA A 133 -10.69 -0.52 -2.22
CA ALA A 133 -9.42 -0.79 -2.89
C ALA A 133 -8.24 -0.74 -1.92
N LEU A 134 -8.15 0.32 -1.11
CA LEU A 134 -7.01 0.53 -0.22
C LEU A 134 -7.08 -0.31 1.06
N SER A 135 -8.28 -0.68 1.52
CA SER A 135 -8.42 -1.64 2.62
C SER A 135 -7.98 -3.04 2.22
N GLU A 136 -8.23 -3.45 0.97
CA GLU A 136 -7.80 -4.73 0.41
C GLU A 136 -6.29 -4.75 0.09
N ASP A 137 -5.73 -3.63 -0.38
CA ASP A 137 -4.27 -3.47 -0.51
C ASP A 137 -3.55 -3.62 0.84
N ARG A 138 -4.12 -3.01 1.91
CA ARG A 138 -3.64 -3.25 3.29
C ARG A 138 -3.82 -4.68 3.77
N GLN A 139 -4.67 -5.49 3.13
CA GLN A 139 -4.82 -6.92 3.42
C GLN A 139 -3.98 -7.82 2.51
N SER A 140 -3.48 -7.32 1.37
CA SER A 140 -2.78 -8.12 0.35
C SER A 140 -1.27 -7.90 0.31
N VAL A 141 -0.68 -7.53 1.45
CA VAL A 141 0.68 -7.95 1.82
C VAL A 141 0.73 -8.24 3.33
N GLU A 142 -0.05 -9.23 3.80
CA GLU A 142 0.65 -10.23 4.60
C GLU A 142 1.60 -10.89 3.61
N GLU A 143 2.85 -10.39 3.51
CA GLU A 143 3.97 -11.25 3.15
C GLU A 143 3.70 -12.57 3.88
N GLU A 144 3.79 -13.73 3.23
CA GLU A 144 3.84 -14.99 3.96
C GLU A 144 5.03 -14.87 4.91
N ILE A 145 4.78 -14.35 6.12
CA ILE A 145 5.81 -14.16 7.11
C ILE A 145 6.17 -15.58 7.47
N SER A 146 7.34 -15.99 7.03
CA SER A 146 7.81 -17.34 7.27
C SER A 146 7.69 -17.63 8.76
N MET A 147 6.80 -18.57 9.08
CA MET A 147 6.60 -19.08 10.44
C MET A 147 7.71 -20.06 10.82
N GLU A 148 8.64 -20.33 9.90
CA GLU A 148 9.78 -21.19 10.12
C GLU A 148 10.71 -20.56 11.17
N GLY A 149 10.83 -21.23 12.32
CA GLY A 149 11.60 -20.73 13.48
C GLY A 149 10.79 -19.89 14.48
N MET A 150 9.47 -19.75 14.31
CA MET A 150 8.62 -19.10 15.32
C MET A 150 8.43 -20.00 16.55
N THR A 151 8.90 -19.54 17.70
CA THR A 151 8.70 -20.19 18.99
C THR A 151 7.47 -19.62 19.70
N PRO A 152 6.92 -20.31 20.72
CA PRO A 152 5.84 -19.77 21.55
C PRO A 152 6.14 -18.38 22.12
N PHE A 153 7.43 -18.09 22.40
CA PHE A 153 7.87 -16.78 22.85
C PHE A 153 7.71 -15.72 21.74
N PHE A 154 8.18 -16.00 20.52
CA PHE A 154 8.01 -15.05 19.41
C PHE A 154 6.56 -14.84 18.99
N TYR A 155 5.70 -15.86 19.09
CA TYR A 155 4.26 -15.68 18.90
C TYR A 155 3.66 -14.70 19.88
N ALA A 156 3.99 -14.83 21.17
CA ALA A 156 3.50 -13.92 22.20
C ALA A 156 4.01 -12.49 22.00
N VAL A 157 5.28 -12.32 21.60
CA VAL A 157 5.86 -11.01 21.28
C VAL A 157 5.20 -10.39 20.05
N ALA A 158 4.93 -11.16 19.00
CA ALA A 158 4.26 -10.68 17.79
C ALA A 158 2.81 -10.24 18.07
N GLU A 159 2.06 -11.01 18.87
CA GLU A 159 0.69 -10.65 19.26
C GLU A 159 0.67 -9.36 20.10
N LEU A 160 1.59 -9.25 21.07
CA LEU A 160 1.77 -8.04 21.87
C LEU A 160 2.09 -6.82 21.00
N ALA A 161 3.06 -6.97 20.10
CA ALA A 161 3.51 -5.90 19.22
C ALA A 161 2.37 -5.42 18.30
N ARG A 162 1.57 -6.34 17.76
CA ARG A 162 0.40 -6.01 16.93
C ARG A 162 -0.63 -5.16 17.68
N ASN A 163 -0.91 -5.49 18.95
CA ASN A 163 -1.83 -4.71 19.79
C ASN A 163 -1.32 -3.28 20.06
N LYS A 164 -0.03 -3.03 19.85
CA LYS A 164 0.63 -1.73 20.00
C LYS A 164 0.95 -1.05 18.66
N GLY A 165 0.41 -1.54 17.55
CA GLY A 165 0.52 -0.92 16.23
C GLY A 165 1.79 -1.27 15.44
N PHE A 166 2.61 -2.19 15.94
CA PHE A 166 3.74 -2.72 15.19
C PHE A 166 3.27 -3.78 14.18
N LYS A 167 4.01 -3.92 13.09
CA LYS A 167 3.85 -5.01 12.12
C LYS A 167 5.04 -5.94 12.19
N MET A 168 4.80 -7.24 12.01
CA MET A 168 5.88 -8.22 11.91
C MET A 168 6.43 -8.20 10.48
N LYS A 169 7.77 -8.17 10.37
CA LYS A 169 8.50 -8.34 9.10
C LYS A 169 8.99 -9.78 8.92
N GLY A 170 9.17 -10.51 10.02
CA GLY A 170 9.54 -11.92 10.04
C GLY A 170 10.81 -12.23 10.83
N MET A 171 11.31 -13.45 10.66
CA MET A 171 12.49 -13.97 11.36
C MET A 171 13.78 -13.70 10.56
N GLN A 172 14.74 -12.98 11.14
CA GLN A 172 16.06 -12.76 10.54
C GLN A 172 17.17 -13.14 11.52
N GLY A 173 18.02 -14.10 11.14
CA GLY A 173 19.16 -14.52 11.97
C GLY A 173 18.78 -15.16 13.32
N GLY A 174 17.57 -15.72 13.44
CA GLY A 174 17.05 -16.30 14.68
C GLY A 174 16.37 -15.30 15.62
N ALA A 175 16.08 -14.08 15.14
CA ALA A 175 15.39 -13.05 15.91
C ALA A 175 14.17 -12.50 15.14
N LEU A 176 13.15 -12.10 15.90
CA LEU A 176 11.92 -11.52 15.40
C LEU A 176 12.11 -10.05 15.06
N THR A 177 11.82 -9.67 13.81
CA THR A 177 11.92 -8.28 13.34
C THR A 177 10.54 -7.65 13.22
N LEU A 178 10.39 -6.46 13.81
CA LEU A 178 9.18 -5.66 13.86
C LEU A 178 9.41 -4.29 13.21
N THR A 179 8.39 -3.82 12.51
CA THR A 179 8.33 -2.51 11.89
C THR A 179 7.25 -1.65 12.52
N LEU A 180 7.45 -0.34 12.51
CA LEU A 180 6.47 0.66 12.93
C LEU A 180 6.41 1.74 11.85
N LYS A 181 5.21 2.11 11.40
CA LYS A 181 5.02 3.08 10.32
C LYS A 181 5.79 2.73 9.02
N GLY A 182 5.98 1.44 8.75
CA GLY A 182 6.71 0.92 7.58
C GLY A 182 8.23 0.89 7.73
N GLU A 183 8.80 1.43 8.80
CA GLU A 183 10.23 1.47 9.07
C GLU A 183 10.66 0.38 10.06
N PHE A 184 11.93 -0.02 10.01
CA PHE A 184 12.49 -0.92 11.02
C PHE A 184 12.42 -0.27 12.41
N ALA A 185 11.83 -0.99 13.37
CA ALA A 185 11.65 -0.47 14.72
C ALA A 185 12.42 -1.30 15.75
N VAL A 186 12.21 -2.63 15.75
CA VAL A 186 12.67 -3.51 16.83
C VAL A 186 13.09 -4.87 16.29
N VAL A 187 14.19 -5.41 16.79
CA VAL A 187 14.53 -6.85 16.73
C VAL A 187 14.52 -7.42 18.14
N VAL A 188 13.86 -8.57 18.32
CA VAL A 188 13.80 -9.32 19.58
C VAL A 188 14.40 -10.71 19.37
N ASP A 189 15.41 -11.08 20.14
CA ASP A 189 15.98 -12.43 20.10
C ASP A 189 15.33 -13.39 21.11
N GLU A 190 15.68 -14.68 21.06
CA GLU A 190 15.13 -15.70 21.97
C GLU A 190 15.44 -15.44 23.44
N SER A 191 16.49 -14.70 23.78
CA SER A 191 16.77 -14.37 25.18
C SER A 191 15.85 -13.27 25.72
N GLY A 192 15.06 -12.64 24.85
CA GLY A 192 14.29 -11.44 25.14
C GLY A 192 15.14 -10.17 25.06
N ALA A 193 16.35 -10.24 24.51
CA ALA A 193 17.15 -9.05 24.26
C ALA A 193 16.61 -8.28 23.05
N ILE A 194 16.59 -6.96 23.18
CA ILE A 194 15.95 -6.07 22.22
C ILE A 194 17.00 -5.14 21.62
N SER A 195 17.11 -5.16 20.29
CA SER A 195 17.79 -4.12 19.53
C SER A 195 16.75 -3.21 18.89
N TYR A 196 16.86 -1.90 19.07
CA TYR A 196 15.80 -0.99 18.68
C TYR A 196 16.28 0.34 18.12
N HIS A 197 15.42 0.97 17.33
CA HIS A 197 15.47 2.42 17.10
C HIS A 197 14.67 3.16 18.17
N PRO A 198 15.16 4.33 18.64
CA PRO A 198 14.57 5.03 19.78
C PRO A 198 13.30 5.78 19.37
N TYR A 199 12.22 5.04 19.12
CA TYR A 199 10.86 5.56 19.10
C TYR A 199 10.26 5.47 20.51
N ASP A 200 9.43 6.43 20.89
CA ASP A 200 8.78 6.46 22.21
C ASP A 200 7.93 5.19 22.43
N GLU A 201 7.27 4.71 21.38
CA GLU A 201 6.43 3.51 21.37
C GLU A 201 7.22 2.21 21.64
N VAL A 202 8.54 2.20 21.47
CA VAL A 202 9.38 1.03 21.75
C VAL A 202 9.60 0.84 23.25
N PHE A 203 9.69 1.92 24.02
CA PHE A 203 9.92 1.80 25.46
C PHE A 203 8.76 1.09 26.17
N ASP A 204 7.54 1.25 25.65
CA ASP A 204 6.33 0.59 26.16
C ASP A 204 6.29 -0.92 25.90
N ILE A 205 7.11 -1.46 24.98
CA ILE A 205 7.13 -2.90 24.69
C ILE A 205 8.26 -3.62 25.42
N MET A 206 9.32 -2.92 25.79
CA MET A 206 10.52 -3.55 26.37
C MET A 206 10.25 -4.23 27.71
N ASP A 207 9.51 -3.57 28.60
CA ASP A 207 9.17 -4.14 29.91
C ASP A 207 8.24 -5.35 29.77
N GLU A 208 7.28 -5.29 28.85
CA GLU A 208 6.31 -6.37 28.61
C GLU A 208 6.97 -7.59 27.95
N VAL A 209 7.90 -7.39 27.00
CA VAL A 209 8.71 -8.48 26.42
C VAL A 209 9.56 -9.17 27.49
N SER A 210 10.13 -8.40 28.43
CA SER A 210 10.89 -8.95 29.56
C SER A 210 10.03 -9.83 30.46
N GLU A 211 8.78 -9.43 30.75
CA GLU A 211 7.84 -10.24 31.51
C GLU A 211 7.36 -11.48 30.73
N LEU A 212 7.13 -11.36 29.41
CA LEU A 212 6.81 -12.51 28.56
C LEU A 212 7.93 -13.55 28.58
N ARG A 213 9.20 -13.14 28.52
CA ARG A 213 10.33 -14.07 28.55
C ARG A 213 10.44 -14.83 29.87
N LYS A 214 10.09 -14.18 30.99
CA LYS A 214 10.05 -14.82 32.31
C LYS A 214 8.93 -15.86 32.42
N SER A 215 7.80 -15.62 31.74
CA SER A 215 6.62 -16.49 31.80
C SER A 215 6.65 -17.65 30.81
N ILE A 216 7.38 -17.53 29.71
CA ILE A 216 7.49 -18.55 28.67
C ILE A 216 8.91 -19.15 28.74
N PRO A 217 9.11 -20.38 29.25
CA PRO A 217 10.43 -21.01 29.26
C PRO A 217 10.85 -21.44 27.84
N PRO A 218 12.18 -21.51 27.55
CA PRO A 218 12.64 -22.00 26.25
C PRO A 218 12.24 -23.47 26.09
N GLU A 219 11.88 -23.89 24.88
CA GLU A 219 11.70 -25.31 24.61
C GLU A 219 13.04 -26.02 24.84
N ASP A 220 13.02 -27.03 25.71
CA ASP A 220 14.18 -27.87 26.00
C ASP A 220 14.49 -28.73 24.77
N THR A 221 15.25 -28.16 23.85
CA THR A 221 15.85 -28.91 22.74
C THR A 221 17.02 -29.70 23.31
N GLY A 222 16.68 -30.78 24.01
CA GLY A 222 17.61 -31.77 24.54
C GLY A 222 18.42 -32.42 23.42
N GLN A 223 19.50 -31.75 22.98
CA GLN A 223 20.65 -32.35 22.32
C GLN A 223 21.91 -31.92 23.05
N GLY A 224 22.04 -32.43 24.27
CA GLY A 224 23.34 -32.55 24.92
C GLY A 224 24.24 -33.46 24.07
N MET A 225 25.32 -32.88 23.56
CA MET A 225 26.45 -33.57 22.94
C MET A 225 26.78 -34.88 23.68
N ARG A 226 26.61 -36.02 23.01
CA ARG A 226 27.36 -37.23 23.36
C ARG A 226 28.81 -37.00 22.94
N MET A 227 29.66 -36.63 23.91
CA MET A 227 31.10 -36.81 23.77
C MET A 227 31.38 -38.31 23.71
N ASN A 228 31.87 -38.79 22.57
CA ASN A 228 32.49 -40.10 22.48
C ASN A 228 33.93 -39.96 23.01
N MET A 229 34.22 -40.68 24.09
CA MET A 229 35.57 -41.03 24.54
C MET A 229 36.01 -42.32 23.83
#